data_AF-K0S7N7-F1
#
_entry.id   AF-K0S7N7-F1
#
_cell.length_a   1.000
_cell.length_b   1.000
_cell.length_c   1.000
_cell.angle_alpha   90.00
_cell.angle_beta   90.00
_cell.angle_gamma   90.00
#
_symmetry.space_group_name_H-M   'P 1'
#
loop_
_entity.id
_entity.type
_entity.pdbx_description
1 polymer ?
#
loop_
_entity_poly.entity_id
_entity_poly.type
_entity_poly.pdbx_seq_one_letter_code
_entity_poly.pdbx_strand_id
1 'polypeptide(L)'
;PSFTMVKISIGGALSERMARLPKECMLFFEERVHNLRHLDLLQNGDVMACFPVVRTADSNDGTCKVLDTNFETARSLYRVLQLIAFHELKESTILIEFALWKSTIDKGGDCACRVAIPGPAKGLLMEYCGFAGFLRPAF
;
A
#
# COMPACT_ATOMS: atom_id res chain seq x y z
N PRO A 1 -7.39 -34.49 4.39
CA PRO A 1 -7.32 -33.11 4.93
C PRO A 1 -8.14 -32.13 4.08
N SER A 2 -9.18 -31.53 4.66
CA SER A 2 -9.95 -30.47 3.99
C SER A 2 -9.20 -29.14 4.11
N PHE A 3 -8.73 -28.59 2.99
CA PHE A 3 -8.20 -27.24 2.95
C PHE A 3 -9.37 -26.25 3.02
N THR A 4 -9.34 -25.36 4.00
CA THR A 4 -10.30 -24.26 4.13
C THR A 4 -9.51 -22.96 4.11
N MET A 5 -10.09 -21.86 3.62
CA MET A 5 -9.47 -20.54 3.74
C MET A 5 -10.11 -19.77 4.89
N VAL A 6 -9.27 -19.17 5.73
CA VAL A 6 -9.68 -18.17 6.72
C VAL A 6 -9.46 -16.79 6.12
N LYS A 7 -10.52 -16.00 6.03
CA LYS A 7 -10.45 -14.62 5.57
C LYS A 7 -10.28 -13.70 6.77
N ILE A 8 -9.25 -12.88 6.74
CA ILE A 8 -8.97 -11.86 7.76
C ILE A 8 -9.16 -10.51 7.09
N SER A 9 -10.03 -9.68 7.66
CA SER A 9 -10.14 -8.28 7.24
C SER A 9 -8.86 -7.55 7.61
N ILE A 10 -8.30 -6.80 6.65
CA ILE A 10 -7.05 -6.07 6.84
C ILE A 10 -7.26 -4.76 7.65
N GLY A 11 -8.48 -4.57 8.17
CA GLY A 11 -8.86 -3.46 9.03
C GLY A 11 -9.21 -2.21 8.22
N GLY A 12 -10.12 -1.40 8.76
CA GLY A 12 -10.64 -0.20 8.09
C GLY A 12 -9.56 0.82 7.72
N ALA A 13 -8.43 0.83 8.43
CA ALA A 13 -7.31 1.72 8.15
C ALA A 13 -6.77 1.57 6.71
N LEU A 14 -6.82 0.36 6.12
CA LEU A 14 -6.42 0.17 4.73
C LEU A 14 -7.41 0.83 3.77
N SER A 15 -8.70 0.56 3.98
CA SER A 15 -9.80 1.11 3.18
C SER A 15 -9.83 2.65 3.26
N GLU A 16 -9.61 3.22 4.44
CA GLU A 16 -9.50 4.67 4.65
C GLU A 16 -8.29 5.30 3.94
N ARG A 17 -7.16 4.59 3.83
CA ARG A 17 -6.00 5.05 3.07
C ARG A 17 -6.29 5.02 1.58
N MET A 18 -6.91 3.93 1.11
CA MET A 18 -7.36 3.81 -0.28
C MET A 18 -8.35 4.94 -0.64
N ALA A 19 -9.35 5.20 0.20
CA ALA A 19 -10.34 6.26 -0.03
C ALA A 19 -9.76 7.69 -0.12
N ARG A 20 -8.55 7.92 0.40
CA ARG A 20 -7.84 9.20 0.27
C ARG A 20 -7.09 9.38 -1.05
N LEU A 21 -6.92 8.31 -1.81
CA LEU A 21 -6.20 8.35 -3.08
C LEU A 21 -7.09 8.93 -4.20
N PRO A 22 -6.48 9.57 -5.22
CA PRO A 22 -7.20 9.96 -6.43
C PRO A 22 -7.93 8.77 -7.07
N LYS A 23 -9.08 9.04 -7.70
CA LYS A 23 -9.95 7.99 -8.27
C LYS A 23 -9.24 7.12 -9.31
N GLU A 24 -8.35 7.72 -10.10
CA GLU A 24 -7.56 7.02 -11.12
C GLU A 24 -6.57 6.04 -10.48
N CYS A 25 -6.01 6.41 -9.31
CA CYS A 25 -5.18 5.50 -8.55
C CYS A 25 -6.03 4.35 -7.99
N MET A 26 -7.21 4.66 -7.46
CA MET A 26 -8.11 3.64 -6.89
C MET A 26 -8.46 2.52 -7.85
N LEU A 27 -8.84 2.82 -9.09
CA LEU A 27 -9.15 1.79 -10.10
C LEU A 27 -7.94 0.88 -10.36
N PHE A 28 -6.75 1.45 -10.43
CA PHE A 28 -5.50 0.70 -10.56
C PHE A 28 -5.23 -0.19 -9.32
N PHE A 29 -5.54 0.29 -8.12
CA PHE A 29 -5.43 -0.50 -6.89
C PHE A 29 -6.38 -1.69 -6.89
N GLU A 30 -7.66 -1.48 -7.20
CA GLU A 30 -8.67 -2.54 -7.21
C GLU A 30 -8.28 -3.64 -8.20
N GLU A 31 -7.91 -3.27 -9.42
CA GLU A 31 -7.41 -4.21 -10.43
C GLU A 31 -6.18 -4.98 -9.91
N ARG A 32 -5.26 -4.30 -9.23
CA ARG A 32 -4.04 -4.93 -8.72
C ARG A 32 -4.31 -5.86 -7.55
N VAL A 33 -5.24 -5.53 -6.66
CA VAL A 33 -5.68 -6.40 -5.56
C VAL A 33 -6.34 -7.65 -6.13
N HIS A 34 -7.23 -7.51 -7.13
CA HIS A 34 -7.86 -8.65 -7.80
C HIS A 34 -6.85 -9.60 -8.48
N ASN A 35 -5.72 -9.08 -8.94
CA ASN A 35 -4.66 -9.87 -9.57
C ASN A 35 -3.67 -10.53 -8.59
N LEU A 36 -3.74 -10.19 -7.30
CA LEU A 36 -2.86 -10.77 -6.29
C LEU A 36 -3.47 -12.02 -5.67
N ARG A 37 -2.64 -13.06 -5.52
CA ARG A 37 -3.07 -14.31 -4.88
C ARG A 37 -3.41 -14.06 -3.42
N HIS A 38 -4.42 -14.79 -2.94
CA HIS A 38 -4.83 -14.82 -1.53
C HIS A 38 -5.32 -13.46 -1.00
N LEU A 39 -5.73 -12.56 -1.89
CA LEU A 39 -6.43 -11.33 -1.53
C LEU A 39 -7.79 -11.31 -2.23
N ASP A 40 -8.81 -10.88 -1.51
CA ASP A 40 -10.12 -10.59 -2.08
C ASP A 40 -10.46 -9.12 -1.81
N LEU A 41 -11.09 -8.46 -2.79
CA LEU A 41 -11.70 -7.14 -2.62
C LEU A 41 -13.22 -7.30 -2.56
N LEU A 42 -13.82 -6.81 -1.49
CA LEU A 42 -15.27 -6.80 -1.30
C LEU A 42 -15.90 -5.59 -1.98
N GLN A 43 -17.20 -5.65 -2.27
CA GLN A 43 -17.95 -4.57 -2.92
C GLN A 43 -17.96 -3.25 -2.13
N ASN A 44 -17.76 -3.32 -0.81
CA ASN A 44 -17.65 -2.16 0.07
C ASN A 44 -16.24 -1.54 0.10
N GLY A 45 -15.30 -2.06 -0.69
CA GLY A 45 -13.90 -1.60 -0.74
C GLY A 45 -12.98 -2.28 0.28
N ASP A 46 -13.48 -3.18 1.12
CA ASP A 46 -12.63 -3.87 2.09
C ASP A 46 -11.78 -4.96 1.43
N VAL A 47 -10.49 -4.96 1.76
CA VAL A 47 -9.55 -6.00 1.34
C VAL A 47 -9.47 -7.08 2.40
N MET A 48 -9.63 -8.34 1.98
CA MET A 48 -9.49 -9.53 2.82
C MET A 48 -8.21 -10.28 2.47
N ALA A 49 -7.44 -10.67 3.47
CA ALA A 49 -6.34 -11.62 3.32
C ALA A 49 -6.87 -13.05 3.54
N CYS A 50 -6.64 -13.92 2.57
CA CYS A 50 -7.17 -15.30 2.56
C CYS A 50 -6.06 -16.29 2.92
N PHE A 51 -6.00 -16.68 4.19
CA PHE A 51 -4.98 -17.60 4.67
C PHE A 51 -5.43 -19.06 4.50
N PRO A 52 -4.62 -19.92 3.86
CA PRO A 52 -4.91 -21.35 3.82
C PRO A 52 -4.81 -21.94 5.23
N VAL A 53 -5.78 -22.75 5.64
CA VAL A 53 -5.75 -23.47 6.92
C VAL A 53 -6.03 -24.96 6.74
N VAL A 54 -5.45 -25.76 7.63
CA VAL A 54 -5.76 -27.18 7.76
C VAL A 54 -6.26 -27.45 9.17
N ARG A 55 -7.39 -28.16 9.24
CA ARG A 55 -7.94 -28.71 10.49
C ARG A 55 -7.12 -29.94 10.89
N THR A 56 -6.66 -29.96 12.13
CA THR A 56 -5.95 -31.11 12.69
C THR A 56 -7.00 -32.11 13.17
N ALA A 57 -7.02 -33.33 12.62
CA ALA A 57 -8.05 -34.33 12.96
C ALA A 57 -7.99 -34.80 14.42
N ASP A 58 -6.83 -34.66 15.07
CA ASP A 58 -6.56 -35.17 16.42
C ASP A 58 -6.75 -34.11 17.52
N SER A 59 -7.13 -32.87 17.19
CA SER A 59 -7.39 -31.84 18.20
C SER A 59 -8.87 -31.77 18.55
N ASN A 60 -9.22 -32.25 19.74
CA ASN A 60 -10.55 -32.07 20.36
C ASN A 60 -10.93 -30.58 20.58
N ASP A 61 -10.03 -29.64 20.31
CA ASP A 61 -10.13 -28.21 20.58
C ASP A 61 -10.46 -27.35 19.33
N GLY A 62 -10.68 -27.97 18.16
CA GLY A 62 -11.05 -27.23 16.93
C GLY A 62 -9.97 -26.30 16.38
N THR A 63 -8.73 -26.42 16.86
CA THR A 63 -7.59 -25.59 16.47
C THR A 63 -7.19 -25.81 15.01
N CYS A 64 -7.10 -24.71 14.25
CA CYS A 64 -6.68 -24.70 12.86
C CYS A 64 -5.24 -24.18 12.73
N LYS A 65 -4.41 -24.83 11.92
CA LYS A 65 -3.05 -24.33 11.61
C LYS A 65 -3.06 -23.54 10.31
N VAL A 66 -2.49 -22.34 10.34
CA VAL A 66 -2.29 -21.50 9.16
C VAL A 66 -1.11 -22.03 8.34
N LEU A 67 -1.33 -22.24 7.05
CA LEU A 67 -0.36 -22.73 6.08
C LEU A 67 -0.10 -21.64 5.02
N ASP A 68 0.48 -20.51 5.43
CA ASP A 68 0.95 -19.50 4.48
C ASP A 68 2.29 -19.95 3.88
N THR A 69 2.25 -20.97 3.02
CA THR A 69 3.44 -21.51 2.35
C THR A 69 4.17 -20.39 1.62
N ASN A 70 5.50 -20.31 1.84
CA ASN A 70 6.36 -19.27 1.26
C ASN A 70 5.93 -17.81 1.55
N PHE A 71 5.12 -17.58 2.59
CA PHE A 71 4.58 -16.27 2.95
C PHE A 71 3.83 -15.59 1.80
N GLU A 72 3.14 -16.36 0.94
CA GLU A 72 2.49 -15.82 -0.26
C GLU A 72 1.43 -14.78 0.08
N THR A 73 0.60 -15.06 1.08
CA THR A 73 -0.47 -14.15 1.54
C THR A 73 0.13 -12.89 2.13
N ALA A 74 1.13 -13.04 3.02
CA ALA A 74 1.83 -11.90 3.59
C ALA A 74 2.55 -11.06 2.52
N ARG A 75 3.11 -11.69 1.48
CA ARG A 75 3.78 -10.99 0.36
C ARG A 75 2.79 -10.23 -0.51
N SER A 76 1.63 -10.81 -0.83
CA SER A 76 0.56 -10.11 -1.55
C SER A 76 0.10 -8.89 -0.78
N LEU A 77 -0.17 -9.05 0.53
CA LEU A 77 -0.54 -7.93 1.40
C LEU A 77 0.55 -6.85 1.44
N TYR A 78 1.80 -7.25 1.63
CA TYR A 78 2.93 -6.32 1.66
C TYR A 78 3.01 -5.48 0.37
N ARG A 79 2.78 -6.10 -0.80
CA ARG A 79 2.74 -5.39 -2.09
C ARG A 79 1.63 -4.34 -2.16
N VAL A 80 0.43 -4.63 -1.64
CA VAL A 80 -0.68 -3.66 -1.59
C VAL A 80 -0.30 -2.47 -0.70
N LEU A 81 0.24 -2.74 0.48
CA LEU A 81 0.67 -1.69 1.40
C LEU A 81 1.79 -0.83 0.79
N GLN A 82 2.74 -1.43 0.06
CA GLN A 82 3.79 -0.70 -0.66
C GLN A 82 3.21 0.22 -1.74
N LEU A 83 2.25 -0.26 -2.51
CA LEU A 83 1.60 0.56 -3.53
C LEU A 83 0.91 1.77 -2.88
N ILE A 84 0.17 1.58 -1.79
CA ILE A 84 -0.51 2.68 -1.09
C ILE A 84 0.49 3.72 -0.59
N ALA A 85 1.52 3.29 0.12
CA ALA A 85 2.56 4.18 0.62
C ALA A 85 3.26 4.95 -0.51
N PHE A 86 3.51 4.28 -1.65
CA PHE A 86 4.09 4.93 -2.82
C PHE A 86 3.19 6.06 -3.34
N HIS A 87 1.89 5.81 -3.48
CA HIS A 87 0.96 6.83 -3.97
C HIS A 87 0.77 7.97 -2.97
N GLU A 88 0.64 7.69 -1.68
CA GLU A 88 0.58 8.73 -0.65
C GLU A 88 1.82 9.62 -0.65
N LEU A 89 3.01 9.02 -0.74
CA LEU A 89 4.25 9.78 -0.77
C LEU A 89 4.40 10.56 -2.07
N LYS A 90 3.99 9.99 -3.21
CA LYS A 90 3.99 10.65 -4.51
C LYS A 90 3.11 11.89 -4.49
N GLU A 91 1.87 11.77 -4.03
CA GLU A 91 0.94 12.92 -3.93
C GLU A 91 1.47 13.98 -2.94
N SER A 92 2.02 13.56 -1.80
CA SER A 92 2.64 14.48 -0.84
C SER A 92 3.82 15.24 -1.45
N THR A 93 4.67 14.56 -2.22
CA THR A 93 5.83 15.14 -2.91
C THR A 93 5.37 16.19 -3.94
N ILE A 94 4.31 15.91 -4.70
CA ILE A 94 3.72 16.85 -5.66
C ILE A 94 3.21 18.12 -4.95
N LEU A 95 2.53 17.97 -3.80
CA LEU A 95 2.05 19.12 -3.03
C LEU A 95 3.20 19.98 -2.48
N ILE A 96 4.29 19.35 -2.03
CA ILE A 96 5.50 20.07 -1.59
C ILE A 96 6.14 20.82 -2.76
N GLU A 97 6.31 20.17 -3.91
CA GLU A 97 6.82 20.80 -5.14
C GLU A 97 5.97 22.00 -5.55
N PHE A 98 4.65 21.87 -5.48
CA PHE A 98 3.72 22.95 -5.81
C PHE A 98 3.79 24.12 -4.83
N ALA A 99 3.86 23.84 -3.52
CA ALA A 99 4.00 24.88 -2.50
C ALA A 99 5.33 25.64 -2.63
N LEU A 100 6.43 24.93 -2.91
CA LEU A 100 7.74 25.54 -3.16
C LEU A 100 7.68 26.44 -4.39
N TRP A 101 7.11 25.94 -5.49
CA TRP A 101 6.96 26.71 -6.72
C TRP A 101 6.14 27.99 -6.53
N LYS A 102 5.01 27.90 -5.82
CA LYS A 102 4.17 29.07 -5.48
C LYS A 102 4.95 30.10 -4.65
N SER A 103 5.69 29.64 -3.64
CA SER A 103 6.54 30.50 -2.79
C SER A 103 7.61 31.24 -3.60
N THR A 104 8.18 30.60 -4.63
CA THR A 104 9.14 31.25 -5.54
C THR A 104 8.50 32.34 -6.39
N ILE A 105 7.30 32.10 -6.91
CA ILE A 105 6.54 33.09 -7.70
C ILE A 105 6.16 34.29 -6.83
N ASP A 106 5.64 34.05 -5.61
CA ASP A 106 5.23 35.11 -4.68
C ASP A 106 6.39 36.05 -4.30
N LYS A 107 7.64 35.59 -4.40
CA LYS A 107 8.87 36.37 -4.17
C LYS A 107 9.36 37.14 -5.41
N GLY A 108 8.60 37.17 -6.50
CA GLY A 108 9.00 37.83 -7.75
C GLY A 108 9.96 37.02 -8.61
N GLY A 109 9.98 35.69 -8.46
CA GLY A 109 10.75 34.80 -9.32
C GLY A 109 10.17 34.77 -10.74
N ASP A 110 10.75 35.56 -11.63
CA ASP A 110 10.29 35.79 -13.02
C ASP A 110 10.34 34.53 -13.91
N CYS A 111 11.09 33.49 -13.48
CA CYS A 111 11.26 32.22 -14.16
C CYS A 111 11.20 31.06 -13.16
N ALA A 112 10.06 30.82 -12.53
CA ALA A 112 9.90 29.64 -11.66
C ALA A 112 9.82 28.37 -12.52
N CYS A 113 10.96 27.85 -12.96
CA CYS A 113 11.04 26.49 -13.50
C CYS A 113 10.53 25.53 -12.41
N ARG A 114 9.59 24.65 -12.76
CA ARG A 114 9.22 23.53 -11.87
C ARG A 114 10.45 22.64 -11.69
N VAL A 115 11.13 22.80 -10.56
CA VAL A 115 12.23 21.91 -10.18
C VAL A 115 11.61 20.78 -9.37
N ALA A 116 11.66 19.56 -9.91
CA ALA A 116 11.27 18.37 -9.16
C ALA A 116 12.19 18.18 -7.95
N ILE A 117 11.67 17.62 -6.86
CA ILE A 117 12.48 17.31 -5.69
C ILE A 117 13.61 16.35 -6.12
N PRO A 118 14.89 16.69 -5.85
CA PRO A 118 16.01 15.84 -6.22
C PRO A 118 15.91 14.45 -5.59
N GLY A 119 16.42 13.43 -6.28
CA GLY A 119 16.41 12.04 -5.80
C GLY A 119 16.92 11.86 -4.36
N PRO A 120 18.06 12.46 -3.96
CA PRO A 120 18.53 12.39 -2.58
C PRO A 120 17.54 12.96 -1.55
N ALA A 121 16.85 14.07 -1.88
CA ALA A 121 15.84 14.65 -1.01
C ALA A 121 14.57 13.78 -0.92
N LYS A 122 14.19 13.10 -2.02
CA LYS A 122 13.12 12.08 -1.98
C LYS A 122 13.49 10.93 -1.04
N GLY A 123 14.74 10.48 -1.06
CA GLY A 123 15.24 9.47 -0.12
C GLY A 123 15.12 9.90 1.35
N LEU A 124 15.50 11.14 1.66
CA LEU A 124 15.36 11.70 3.01
C LEU A 124 13.89 11.85 3.44
N LEU A 125 12.99 12.24 2.53
CA LEU A 125 11.55 12.29 2.80
C LEU A 125 10.99 10.89 3.09
N MET A 126 11.39 9.89 2.30
CA MET A 126 11.02 8.49 2.56
C MET A 126 11.48 8.02 3.95
N GLU A 127 12.71 8.35 4.32
CA GLU A 127 13.27 8.01 5.63
C GLU A 127 12.53 8.71 6.76
N TYR A 128 12.31 10.03 6.64
CA TYR A 128 11.58 10.82 7.63
C TYR A 128 10.15 10.33 7.84
N CYS A 129 9.45 9.94 6.77
CA CYS A 129 8.09 9.39 6.85
C CYS A 129 8.04 7.91 7.30
N GLY A 130 9.18 7.29 7.62
CA GLY A 130 9.22 5.89 8.05
C GLY A 130 8.99 4.87 6.93
N PHE A 131 9.13 5.28 5.67
CA PHE A 131 9.01 4.40 4.50
C PHE A 131 10.36 3.83 4.03
N ALA A 132 11.48 4.17 4.68
CA ALA A 132 12.77 3.57 4.37
C ALA A 132 12.74 2.04 4.56
N GLY A 133 13.29 1.31 3.58
CA GLY A 133 13.27 -0.15 3.55
C GLY A 133 11.91 -0.76 3.18
N PHE A 134 10.81 -0.05 3.44
CA PHE A 134 9.48 -0.40 2.98
C PHE A 134 9.28 -0.05 1.50
N LEU A 135 9.73 1.13 1.08
CA LEU A 135 9.84 1.56 -0.31
C LEU A 135 11.32 1.68 -0.68
N ARG A 136 11.63 1.55 -1.98
CA ARG A 136 12.99 1.76 -2.50
C ARG A 136 12.99 2.93 -3.50
N PRO A 137 13.96 3.86 -3.40
CA PRO A 137 14.08 4.94 -4.37
C PRO A 137 14.40 4.36 -5.76
N ALA A 138 13.74 4.89 -6.78
CA ALA A 138 14.20 4.74 -8.16
C ALA A 138 15.13 5.93 -8.45
N PHE A 139 16.43 5.65 -8.53
CA PHE A 139 17.45 6.64 -8.92
C PHE A 139 17.63 6.63 -10.43
#